data_AF-A0A1Y1LZI2-F1
#
_entry.id   AF-A0A1Y1LZI2-F1
#
_cell.length_a   1.000
_cell.length_b   1.000
_cell.length_c   1.000
_cell.angle_alpha   90.00
_cell.angle_beta   90.00
_cell.angle_gamma   90.00
#
_symmetry.space_group_name_H-M   'P 1'
#
loop_
_entity.id
_entity.type
_entity.pdbx_description
1 polymer ?
#
loop_
_entity_poly.entity_id
_entity_poly.type
_entity_poly.pdbx_seq_one_letter_code
_entity_poly.pdbx_strand_id
1 'polypeptide(L)'
;APKNIEKVVNQCQEEIKTALLSEAFHFLTDNQSVNSSRRKRETFTEEERRIAGCLLQCVYRKMKAVNSNGFPTAEGLIALYTEGAQDQEYLLASHQAVSQCLVDAQKKHLPTPHSITIKGKTCDIAFDVFDCVSDRIGEYCGQ
;
A
#
# COMPACT_ATOMS: atom_id res chain seq x y z
N ALA A 1 2.41 11.63 -13.51
CA ALA A 1 2.69 11.52 -12.06
C ALA A 1 3.79 12.52 -11.69
N PRO A 2 3.78 13.11 -10.48
CA PRO A 2 4.84 14.00 -10.01
C PRO A 2 6.22 13.32 -10.09
N LYS A 3 7.27 14.02 -10.54
CA LYS A 3 8.62 13.42 -10.70
C LYS A 3 9.19 12.84 -9.38
N ASN A 4 8.69 13.28 -8.24
CA ASN A 4 9.10 12.82 -6.93
C ASN A 4 8.50 11.44 -6.57
N ILE A 5 7.22 11.20 -6.89
CA ILE A 5 6.57 9.92 -6.53
C ILE A 5 7.18 8.75 -7.32
N GLU A 6 7.51 8.95 -8.59
CA GLU A 6 8.14 7.91 -9.43
C GLU A 6 9.51 7.50 -8.87
N LYS A 7 10.32 8.46 -8.43
CA LYS A 7 11.61 8.19 -7.77
C LYS A 7 11.42 7.40 -6.48
N VAL A 8 10.43 7.75 -5.67
CA VAL A 8 10.12 7.08 -4.41
C VAL A 8 9.63 5.64 -4.67
N VAL A 9 8.77 5.44 -5.66
CA VAL A 9 8.31 4.11 -6.07
C VAL A 9 9.50 3.23 -6.49
N ASN A 10 10.40 3.75 -7.34
CA ASN A 10 11.58 2.99 -7.77
C ASN A 10 12.49 2.60 -6.60
N GLN A 11 12.70 3.51 -5.64
CA GLN A 11 13.47 3.19 -4.42
C GLN A 11 12.78 2.08 -3.61
N CYS A 12 11.48 2.18 -3.40
CA CYS A 12 10.71 1.18 -2.67
C CYS A 12 10.69 -0.19 -3.38
N GLN A 13 10.63 -0.22 -4.71
CA GLN A 13 10.71 -1.44 -5.49
C GLN A 13 12.06 -2.15 -5.30
N GLU A 14 13.17 -1.42 -5.32
CA GLU A 14 14.50 -2.00 -5.08
C GLU A 14 14.67 -2.49 -3.64
N GLU A 15 14.13 -1.78 -2.65
CA GLU A 15 14.12 -2.23 -1.24
C GLU A 15 13.35 -3.55 -1.09
N ILE A 16 12.15 -3.65 -1.69
CA ILE A 16 11.33 -4.87 -1.63
C ILE A 16 11.98 -6.03 -2.38
N LYS A 17 12.51 -5.78 -3.57
CA LYS A 17 13.24 -6.79 -4.35
C LYS A 17 14.42 -7.34 -3.56
N THR A 18 15.20 -6.47 -2.90
CA THR A 18 16.33 -6.87 -2.07
C THR A 18 15.88 -7.69 -0.87
N ALA A 19 14.80 -7.29 -0.19
CA ALA A 19 14.24 -8.02 0.94
C ALA A 19 13.72 -9.41 0.53
N LEU A 20 12.98 -9.50 -0.59
CA LEU A 20 12.44 -10.76 -1.11
C LEU A 20 13.56 -11.73 -1.53
N LEU A 21 14.59 -11.21 -2.21
CA LEU A 21 15.76 -12.02 -2.59
C LEU A 21 16.50 -12.50 -1.33
N SER A 22 16.68 -11.66 -0.32
CA SER A 22 17.32 -12.02 0.93
C SER A 22 16.54 -13.10 1.70
N GLU A 23 15.21 -12.98 1.72
CA GLU A 23 14.32 -14.00 2.31
C GLU A 23 14.41 -15.32 1.54
N ALA A 24 14.39 -15.29 0.21
CA ALA A 24 14.58 -16.48 -0.62
C ALA A 24 15.95 -17.14 -0.38
N PHE A 25 17.03 -16.35 -0.24
CA PHE A 25 18.35 -16.87 0.11
C PHE A 25 18.38 -17.50 1.50
N HIS A 26 17.70 -16.91 2.49
CA HIS A 26 17.56 -17.48 3.82
C HIS A 26 16.81 -18.82 3.78
N PHE A 27 15.74 -18.93 3.01
CA PHE A 27 15.01 -20.19 2.80
C PHE A 27 15.87 -21.27 2.13
N LEU A 28 16.66 -20.91 1.12
CA LEU A 28 17.58 -21.84 0.44
C LEU A 28 18.73 -22.30 1.35
N THR A 29 19.13 -21.46 2.32
CA THR A 29 20.21 -21.76 3.26
C THR A 29 19.73 -22.62 4.43
N ASP A 30 18.47 -22.47 4.86
CA ASP A 30 17.91 -23.17 6.02
C ASP A 30 17.22 -24.51 5.71
N ASN A 31 16.85 -24.83 4.46
CA ASN A 31 16.27 -26.15 4.12
C ASN A 31 16.61 -26.63 2.70
N GLN A 32 17.19 -27.83 2.59
CA GLN A 32 17.19 -28.62 1.35
C GLN A 32 15.80 -29.24 1.12
N SER A 33 15.34 -29.15 -0.13
CA SER A 33 14.06 -29.59 -0.70
C SER A 33 12.90 -28.59 -0.56
N VAL A 34 12.41 -28.09 -1.71
CA VAL A 34 11.05 -28.34 -2.24
C VAL A 34 10.97 -27.83 -3.70
N ASN A 35 10.41 -28.68 -4.57
CA ASN A 35 10.06 -28.39 -5.97
C ASN A 35 9.03 -27.26 -6.09
N SER A 36 9.32 -26.22 -6.87
CA SER A 36 8.38 -25.13 -7.16
C SER A 36 7.65 -25.34 -8.49
N SER A 37 6.37 -25.72 -8.40
CA SER A 37 5.45 -25.70 -9.56
C SER A 37 4.92 -24.28 -9.77
N ARG A 38 5.41 -23.62 -10.81
CA ARG A 38 5.01 -22.30 -11.28
C ARG A 38 3.62 -22.38 -11.95
N ARG A 39 2.57 -21.82 -11.35
CA ARG A 39 1.25 -21.65 -11.99
C ARG A 39 0.96 -20.18 -12.33
N LYS A 40 0.20 -20.02 -13.40
CA LYS A 40 -0.03 -18.82 -14.23
C LYS A 40 -1.18 -17.98 -13.66
N ARG A 41 -1.05 -16.65 -13.81
CA ARG A 41 -1.93 -15.55 -13.35
C ARG A 41 -3.41 -15.71 -13.73
N GLU A 42 -4.30 -15.65 -12.73
CA GLU A 42 -5.66 -15.09 -12.77
C GLU A 42 -6.01 -14.63 -11.34
N THR A 43 -6.34 -13.33 -11.18
CA THR A 43 -6.48 -12.59 -9.89
C THR A 43 -5.18 -12.51 -9.08
N PHE A 44 -4.82 -11.33 -8.57
CA PHE A 44 -3.65 -11.22 -7.68
C PHE A 44 -3.81 -12.22 -6.53
N THR A 45 -2.83 -13.09 -6.34
CA THR A 45 -2.78 -13.95 -5.17
C THR A 45 -2.68 -13.10 -3.90
N GLU A 46 -3.11 -13.61 -2.75
CA GLU A 46 -2.98 -12.91 -1.46
C GLU A 46 -1.52 -12.48 -1.19
N GLU A 47 -0.55 -13.23 -1.71
CA GLU A 47 0.87 -12.89 -1.64
C GLU A 47 1.21 -11.68 -2.53
N GLU A 48 0.77 -11.64 -3.78
CA GLU A 48 0.99 -10.48 -4.66
C GLU A 48 0.30 -9.22 -4.13
N ARG A 49 -0.91 -9.36 -3.58
CA ARG A 49 -1.61 -8.28 -2.87
C ARG A 49 -0.76 -7.74 -1.73
N ARG A 50 -0.21 -8.63 -0.90
CA ARG A 50 0.63 -8.24 0.23
C ARG A 50 1.93 -7.59 -0.21
N ILE A 51 2.55 -8.05 -1.30
CA ILE A 51 3.74 -7.42 -1.88
C ILE A 51 3.42 -6.00 -2.37
N ALA A 52 2.32 -5.83 -3.12
CA ALA A 52 1.85 -4.51 -3.54
C ALA A 52 1.53 -3.61 -2.34
N GLY A 53 0.92 -4.16 -1.29
CA GLY A 53 0.68 -3.47 -0.03
C GLY A 53 1.97 -3.02 0.66
N CYS A 54 3.01 -3.85 0.68
CA CYS A 54 4.30 -3.45 1.24
C CYS A 54 4.98 -2.35 0.41
N LEU A 55 4.80 -2.36 -0.91
CA LEU A 55 5.27 -1.27 -1.79
C LEU A 55 4.58 0.04 -1.44
N LEU A 56 3.25 0.02 -1.35
CA LEU A 56 2.45 1.17 -0.95
C LEU A 56 2.83 1.67 0.45
N GLN A 57 3.04 0.76 1.40
CA GLN A 57 3.46 1.12 2.75
C GLN A 57 4.84 1.79 2.77
N CYS A 58 5.78 1.34 1.93
CA CYS A 58 7.06 2.02 1.77
C CYS A 58 6.90 3.43 1.20
N VAL A 59 6.08 3.59 0.15
CA VAL A 59 5.78 4.90 -0.45
C VAL A 59 5.15 5.82 0.61
N TYR A 60 4.15 5.36 1.34
CA TYR A 60 3.50 6.15 2.38
C TYR A 60 4.48 6.58 3.48
N ARG A 61 5.40 5.71 3.91
CA ARG A 61 6.45 6.10 4.88
C ARG A 61 7.36 7.19 4.34
N LYS A 62 7.88 7.04 3.11
CA LYS A 62 8.81 8.00 2.50
C LYS A 62 8.14 9.33 2.19
N MET A 63 6.84 9.32 1.89
CA MET A 63 6.02 10.50 1.67
C MET A 63 5.42 11.08 2.96
N LYS A 64 5.75 10.51 4.13
CA LYS A 64 5.22 10.92 5.44
C LYS A 64 3.69 10.86 5.55
N ALA A 65 3.08 9.93 4.82
CA ALA A 65 1.65 9.68 4.79
C ALA A 65 1.16 8.61 5.78
N VAL A 66 1.98 8.28 6.79
CA VAL A 66 1.64 7.38 7.90
C VAL A 66 2.04 7.99 9.23
N ASN A 67 1.36 7.57 10.29
CA ASN A 67 1.71 7.91 11.67
C ASN A 67 2.89 7.07 12.19
N SER A 68 3.27 7.30 13.45
CA SER A 68 4.37 6.58 14.12
C SER A 68 4.20 5.05 14.13
N ASN A 69 2.96 4.57 14.15
CA ASN A 69 2.65 3.14 14.14
C ASN A 69 2.57 2.57 12.71
N GLY A 70 2.71 3.41 11.69
CA GLY A 70 2.61 3.00 10.28
C GLY A 70 1.18 2.93 9.75
N PHE A 71 0.17 3.47 10.46
CA PHE A 71 -1.18 3.60 9.92
C PHE A 71 -1.28 4.84 9.01
N PRO A 72 -1.92 4.76 7.84
CA PRO A 72 -2.03 5.91 6.93
C PRO A 72 -2.78 7.10 7.56
N THR A 73 -2.37 8.32 7.24
CA THR A 73 -2.98 9.56 7.76
C THR A 73 -3.77 10.29 6.68
N ALA A 74 -4.88 10.93 7.06
CA ALA A 74 -5.71 11.67 6.12
C ALA A 74 -4.91 12.78 5.42
N GLU A 75 -4.24 13.63 6.20
CA GLU A 75 -3.41 14.73 5.70
C GLU A 75 -2.38 14.26 4.67
N GLY A 76 -1.60 13.23 5.00
CA GLY A 76 -0.54 12.77 4.12
C GLY A 76 -1.03 12.04 2.88
N LEU A 77 -2.13 11.27 2.97
CA LEU A 77 -2.73 10.65 1.79
C LEU A 77 -3.39 11.68 0.88
N ILE A 78 -4.10 12.66 1.44
CA ILE A 78 -4.67 13.75 0.64
C ILE A 78 -3.56 14.48 -0.09
N ALA A 79 -2.49 14.87 0.59
CA ALA A 79 -1.33 15.50 -0.04
C ALA A 79 -0.74 14.64 -1.18
N LEU A 80 -0.70 13.31 -1.00
CA LEU A 80 -0.20 12.38 -2.00
C LEU A 80 -1.09 12.30 -3.25
N TYR A 81 -2.41 12.12 -3.08
CA TYR A 81 -3.36 11.96 -4.20
C TYR A 81 -3.62 13.27 -4.95
N THR A 82 -3.48 14.39 -4.27
CA THR A 82 -3.76 15.72 -4.82
C THR A 82 -2.51 16.45 -5.31
N GLU A 83 -1.32 15.84 -5.19
CA GLU A 83 -0.06 16.45 -5.63
C GLU A 83 -0.12 16.78 -7.13
N GLY A 84 -0.10 18.08 -7.45
CA GLY A 84 -0.13 18.57 -8.82
C GLY A 84 -1.52 18.57 -9.49
N ALA A 85 -2.58 18.21 -8.76
CA ALA A 85 -3.96 18.34 -9.23
C ALA A 85 -4.45 19.78 -9.10
N GLN A 86 -5.18 20.26 -10.10
CA GLN A 86 -5.79 21.59 -10.12
C GLN A 86 -7.32 21.54 -10.14
N ASP A 87 -7.88 20.37 -10.45
CA ASP A 87 -9.31 20.19 -10.59
C ASP A 87 -10.00 20.14 -9.21
N GLN A 88 -10.88 21.10 -8.95
CA GLN A 88 -11.50 21.27 -7.65
C GLN A 88 -12.41 20.10 -7.25
N GLU A 89 -13.04 19.46 -8.22
CA GLU A 89 -13.93 18.31 -7.99
C GLU A 89 -13.11 17.07 -7.61
N TYR A 90 -12.00 16.83 -8.31
CA TYR A 90 -11.02 15.79 -7.97
C TYR A 90 -10.41 16.01 -6.57
N LEU A 91 -10.08 17.25 -6.21
CA LEU A 91 -9.56 17.58 -4.88
C LEU A 91 -10.57 17.22 -3.79
N LEU A 92 -11.85 17.60 -3.98
CA LEU A 92 -12.92 17.30 -3.03
C LEU A 92 -13.20 15.80 -2.93
N ALA A 93 -13.30 15.12 -4.08
CA ALA A 93 -13.50 13.68 -4.18
C ALA A 93 -12.38 12.91 -3.46
N SER A 94 -11.12 13.30 -3.69
CA SER A 94 -9.95 12.70 -3.03
C SER A 94 -10.05 12.85 -1.50
N HIS A 95 -10.45 14.03 -1.03
CA HIS A 95 -10.59 14.31 0.41
C HIS A 95 -11.67 13.45 1.06
N GLN A 96 -12.83 13.31 0.40
CA GLN A 96 -13.95 12.50 0.85
C GLN A 96 -13.60 11.00 0.84
N ALA A 97 -13.00 10.53 -0.26
CA ALA A 97 -12.56 9.15 -0.42
C ALA A 97 -11.57 8.74 0.67
N VAL A 98 -10.51 9.53 0.87
CA VAL A 98 -9.49 9.26 1.90
C VAL A 98 -10.12 9.21 3.30
N SER A 99 -10.95 10.19 3.65
CA SER A 99 -11.59 10.23 4.97
C SER A 99 -12.40 8.97 5.26
N GLN A 100 -13.24 8.56 4.31
CA GLN A 100 -14.10 7.39 4.47
C GLN A 100 -13.31 6.08 4.50
N CYS A 101 -12.36 5.90 3.58
CA CYS A 101 -11.55 4.69 3.51
C CYS A 101 -10.66 4.49 4.73
N LEU A 102 -10.17 5.56 5.37
CA LEU A 102 -9.42 5.46 6.62
C LEU A 102 -10.29 4.98 7.79
N VAL A 103 -11.52 5.48 7.89
CA VAL A 103 -12.49 5.02 8.90
C VAL A 103 -12.79 3.53 8.70
N ASP A 104 -13.01 3.10 7.46
CA ASP A 104 -13.33 1.72 7.14
C ASP A 104 -12.13 0.79 7.39
N ALA A 105 -10.92 1.21 7.00
CA ALA A 105 -9.69 0.48 7.29
C ALA A 105 -9.42 0.38 8.80
N GLN A 106 -9.66 1.43 9.57
CA GLN A 106 -9.52 1.40 11.02
C GLN A 106 -10.46 0.36 11.65
N LYS A 107 -11.74 0.36 11.26
CA LYS A 107 -12.73 -0.63 11.75
C LYS A 107 -12.35 -2.05 11.37
N LYS A 108 -11.88 -2.26 10.14
CA LYS A 108 -11.55 -3.58 9.60
C LYS A 108 -10.25 -4.17 10.17
N HIS A 109 -9.21 -3.34 10.34
CA HIS A 109 -7.86 -3.84 10.64
C HIS A 109 -7.39 -3.55 12.07
N LEU A 110 -8.01 -2.61 12.78
CA LEU A 110 -7.61 -2.20 14.14
C LEU A 110 -8.73 -2.42 15.17
N PRO A 111 -9.30 -3.63 15.31
CA PRO A 111 -10.28 -3.92 16.37
C PRO A 111 -9.65 -3.80 17.76
N THR A 112 -8.33 -3.96 17.86
CA THR A 112 -7.56 -3.77 19.10
C THR A 112 -6.29 -2.96 18.84
N PRO A 113 -5.76 -2.22 19.84
CA PRO A 113 -4.54 -1.42 19.68
C PRO A 113 -3.30 -2.21 19.24
N HIS A 114 -3.21 -3.49 19.60
CA HIS A 114 -2.09 -4.37 19.26
C HIS A 114 -2.18 -4.94 17.83
N SER A 115 -3.31 -4.79 17.14
CA SER A 115 -3.50 -5.38 15.82
C SER A 115 -2.48 -4.86 14.80
N ILE A 116 -2.02 -3.61 14.95
CA ILE A 116 -1.08 -2.97 14.01
C ILE A 116 0.35 -3.51 14.10
N THR A 117 0.74 -4.13 15.23
CA THR A 117 2.10 -4.62 15.45
C THR A 117 2.36 -5.98 14.81
N ILE A 118 1.30 -6.64 14.31
CA ILE A 118 1.39 -7.91 13.61
C ILE A 118 2.22 -7.75 12.32
N LYS A 119 3.21 -8.62 12.11
CA LYS A 119 4.12 -8.57 10.96
C LYS A 119 3.33 -8.58 9.64
N GLY A 120 3.53 -7.55 8.83
CA GLY A 120 2.88 -7.37 7.53
C GLY A 120 1.48 -6.77 7.56
N LYS A 121 0.87 -6.58 8.74
CA LYS A 121 -0.45 -5.96 8.85
C LYS A 121 -0.50 -4.56 8.24
N THR A 122 0.58 -3.81 8.37
CA THR A 122 0.70 -2.47 7.77
C THR A 122 0.75 -2.52 6.24
N CYS A 123 1.26 -3.59 5.64
CA CYS A 123 1.18 -3.81 4.18
C CYS A 123 -0.27 -4.07 3.76
N ASP A 124 -0.99 -4.92 4.50
CA ASP A 124 -2.39 -5.22 4.21
C ASP A 124 -3.26 -3.95 4.31
N ILE A 125 -3.07 -3.16 5.37
CA ILE A 125 -3.78 -1.87 5.55
C ILE A 125 -3.46 -0.92 4.39
N ALA A 126 -2.19 -0.82 3.98
CA ALA A 126 -1.80 0.09 2.91
C ALA A 126 -2.46 -0.27 1.57
N PHE A 127 -2.53 -1.57 1.24
CA PHE A 127 -3.25 -2.05 0.07
C PHE A 127 -4.74 -1.73 0.15
N ASP A 128 -5.40 -2.09 1.25
CA ASP A 128 -6.85 -1.93 1.40
C ASP A 128 -7.28 -0.46 1.35
N VAL A 129 -6.47 0.43 1.92
CA VAL A 129 -6.71 1.88 1.84
C VAL A 129 -6.50 2.38 0.41
N PHE A 130 -5.45 1.94 -0.29
CA PHE A 130 -5.21 2.32 -1.68
C PHE A 130 -6.35 1.87 -2.60
N ASP A 131 -6.77 0.62 -2.48
CA ASP A 131 -7.84 0.00 -3.27
C ASP A 131 -9.15 0.77 -3.08
N CYS A 132 -9.56 0.99 -1.83
CA CYS A 132 -10.77 1.75 -1.49
C CYS A 132 -10.74 3.19 -2.02
N VAL A 133 -9.61 3.91 -1.87
CA VAL A 133 -9.50 5.30 -2.33
C VAL A 133 -9.52 5.35 -3.86
N SER A 134 -8.82 4.42 -4.52
CA SER A 134 -8.76 4.33 -5.99
C SER A 134 -10.12 4.04 -6.59
N ASP A 135 -10.89 3.11 -6.01
CA ASP A 135 -12.25 2.81 -6.44
C ASP A 135 -13.16 4.03 -6.30
N ARG A 136 -13.15 4.69 -5.13
CA ARG A 136 -13.98 5.87 -4.88
C ARG A 136 -13.64 7.05 -5.76
N ILE A 137 -12.36 7.31 -6.04
CA ILE A 137 -11.95 8.37 -6.98
C ILE A 137 -12.31 7.95 -8.42
N GLY A 138 -12.15 6.67 -8.75
CA GLY A 138 -12.48 6.11 -10.06
C GLY A 138 -13.95 6.27 -10.45
N GLU A 139 -14.87 6.22 -9.48
CA GLU A 139 -16.29 6.53 -9.68
C GLU A 139 -16.53 7.94 -10.26
N TYR A 140 -15.63 8.90 -9.99
CA TYR A 140 -15.70 10.25 -10.57
C TYR A 140 -15.10 10.34 -11.98
N CYS A 141 -14.09 9.52 -12.29
CA CYS A 141 -13.44 9.53 -13.62
C CYS A 141 -14.19 8.73 -14.69
N GLY A 142 -15.24 8.00 -14.30
CA GLY A 142 -16.09 7.18 -15.18
C GLY A 142 -17.41 7.81 -15.59
N GLN A 143 -17.66 9.09 -15.26
CA GLN A 143 -18.84 9.87 -15.65
C GLN A 143 -18.57 10.79 -16.84
#